data_AF-A0A1U7P3M2-F1
#
_entry.id   AF-A0A1U7P3M2-F1
#
_cell.length_a   1.000
_cell.length_b   1.000
_cell.length_c   1.000
_cell.angle_alpha   90.00
_cell.angle_beta   90.00
_cell.angle_gamma   90.00
#
_symmetry.space_group_name_H-M   'P 1'
#
loop_
_entity.id
_entity.type
_entity.pdbx_description
1 polymer ?
#
loop_
_entity_poly.entity_id
_entity_poly.type
_entity_poly.pdbx_seq_one_letter_code
_entity_poly.pdbx_strand_id
1 'polypeptide(L)'
;MPEQLEPHQKARMTALETTVRDGLRDFRRTGQALSEIRDNEFFRAGYDSFESYLQDRWGFTPPQAGRLMEAADVAKVLDPLGIQPRNEAQARTFKAAAKLVTELEPEDQRVVARLVEGVMPPQAEGDDSPPWDLPAAEVRIMASVVKRLDADATVYHPENGREVAMGTLSGPERYEVIRTHVDQKTQAYREKQEAKANAPQAENVNWGDWILNYAAQNLGPGQRLELVVEPDGSGASRAVARVVDGNTGEVLAAGQGAVTLKKAALNLAAEVRG
;
A
#
# COMPACT_ATOMS: atom_id res chain seq x y z
N MET A 1 0.30 36.96 -21.99
CA MET A 1 0.17 36.78 -23.45
C MET A 1 0.36 35.29 -23.71
N PRO A 2 -0.47 34.63 -24.55
CA PRO A 2 -0.28 33.22 -24.86
C PRO A 2 1.12 33.02 -25.45
N GLU A 3 1.88 32.08 -24.91
CA GLU A 3 3.22 31.78 -25.37
C GLU A 3 3.12 31.06 -26.71
N GLN A 4 3.60 31.69 -27.78
CA GLN A 4 3.52 31.12 -29.11
C GLN A 4 4.52 29.97 -29.23
N LEU A 5 3.99 28.76 -29.38
CA LEU A 5 4.80 27.58 -29.69
C LEU A 5 5.44 27.69 -31.08
N GLU A 6 6.70 27.32 -31.16
CA GLU A 6 7.43 27.14 -32.40
C GLU A 6 6.78 26.03 -33.27
N PRO A 7 6.97 26.03 -34.60
CA PRO A 7 6.31 25.05 -35.48
C PRO A 7 6.55 23.58 -35.09
N HIS A 8 7.76 23.26 -34.63
CA HIS A 8 8.11 21.91 -34.19
C HIS A 8 7.43 21.53 -32.86
N GLN A 9 7.28 22.48 -31.93
CA GLN A 9 6.56 22.29 -30.67
C GLN A 9 5.06 22.11 -30.92
N LYS A 10 4.47 22.85 -31.87
CA LYS A 10 3.07 22.64 -32.30
C LYS A 10 2.86 21.25 -32.85
N ALA A 11 3.73 20.79 -33.76
CA ALA A 11 3.66 19.44 -34.30
C ALA A 11 3.79 18.38 -33.20
N ARG A 12 4.69 18.59 -32.23
CA ARG A 12 4.85 17.69 -31.08
C ARG A 12 3.61 17.67 -30.19
N MET A 13 3.06 18.83 -29.83
CA MET A 13 1.83 18.95 -29.06
C MET A 13 0.68 18.21 -29.73
N THR A 14 0.47 18.40 -31.04
CA THR A 14 -0.56 17.66 -31.79
C THR A 14 -0.37 16.16 -31.72
N ALA A 15 0.86 15.65 -31.87
CA ALA A 15 1.15 14.22 -31.76
C ALA A 15 0.88 13.67 -30.33
N LEU A 16 1.20 14.45 -29.30
CA LEU A 16 0.91 14.09 -27.91
C LEU A 16 -0.59 14.10 -27.62
N GLU A 17 -1.33 15.11 -28.09
CA GLU A 17 -2.79 15.17 -27.99
C GLU A 17 -3.45 13.97 -28.71
N THR A 18 -2.96 13.59 -29.90
CA THR A 18 -3.43 12.37 -30.57
C THR A 18 -3.17 11.13 -29.72
N THR A 19 -1.99 11.02 -29.09
CA THR A 19 -1.66 9.89 -28.21
C THR A 19 -2.58 9.82 -27.00
N VAL A 20 -2.91 10.96 -26.37
CA VAL A 20 -3.84 11.01 -25.23
C VAL A 20 -5.26 10.60 -25.66
N ARG A 21 -5.69 11.05 -26.86
CA ARG A 21 -7.01 10.70 -27.42
C ARG A 21 -7.13 9.20 -27.70
N ASP A 22 -6.12 8.62 -28.33
CA ASP A 22 -6.09 7.21 -28.72
C ASP A 22 -5.83 6.29 -27.52
N GLY A 23 -5.20 6.82 -26.47
CA GLY A 23 -4.58 6.10 -25.37
C GLY A 23 -5.48 5.78 -24.17
N LEU A 24 -6.80 5.99 -24.21
CA LEU A 24 -7.69 5.59 -23.10
C LEU A 24 -7.60 4.09 -22.75
N ARG A 25 -7.06 3.25 -23.66
CA ARG A 25 -6.77 1.83 -23.43
C ARG A 25 -5.32 1.53 -23.03
N ASP A 26 -4.40 2.47 -23.19
CA ASP A 26 -2.97 2.34 -22.83
C ASP A 26 -2.57 3.49 -21.91
N PHE A 27 -2.73 3.25 -20.60
CA PHE A 27 -2.45 4.25 -19.58
C PHE A 27 -0.99 4.73 -19.60
N ARG A 28 -0.03 3.91 -20.06
CA ARG A 28 1.39 4.26 -20.08
C ARG A 28 1.65 5.37 -21.09
N ARG A 29 1.18 5.18 -22.33
CA ARG A 29 1.32 6.17 -23.41
C ARG A 29 0.59 7.46 -23.06
N THR A 30 -0.61 7.35 -22.50
CA THR A 30 -1.39 8.52 -22.06
C THR A 30 -0.69 9.29 -20.95
N GLY A 31 -0.22 8.61 -19.90
CA GLY A 31 0.48 9.25 -18.79
C GLY A 31 1.80 9.90 -19.21
N GLN A 32 2.57 9.27 -20.09
CA GLN A 32 3.79 9.84 -20.65
C GLN A 32 3.49 11.09 -21.49
N ALA A 33 2.47 11.03 -22.35
CA ALA A 33 2.10 12.17 -23.17
C ALA A 33 1.61 13.35 -22.32
N LEU A 34 0.79 13.10 -21.30
CA LEU A 34 0.35 14.13 -20.36
C LEU A 34 1.52 14.75 -19.58
N SER A 35 2.50 13.93 -19.17
CA SER A 35 3.72 14.41 -18.51
C SER A 35 4.52 15.32 -19.43
N GLU A 36 4.74 14.92 -20.67
CA GLU A 36 5.49 15.72 -21.63
C GLU A 36 4.80 17.05 -21.96
N ILE A 37 3.47 17.06 -22.10
CA ILE A 37 2.70 18.30 -22.30
C ILE A 37 2.83 19.24 -21.10
N ARG A 38 2.77 18.69 -19.88
CA ARG A 38 2.91 19.47 -18.63
C ARG A 38 4.32 20.03 -18.48
N ASP A 39 5.33 19.18 -18.61
CA ASP A 39 6.71 19.49 -18.28
C ASP A 39 7.35 20.46 -19.29
N ASN A 40 6.88 20.45 -20.55
CA ASN A 40 7.26 21.45 -21.58
C ASN A 40 6.29 22.63 -21.67
N GLU A 41 5.30 22.71 -20.77
CA GLU A 41 4.28 23.75 -20.74
C GLU A 41 3.53 23.99 -22.07
N PHE A 42 3.44 22.99 -22.95
CA PHE A 42 2.81 23.15 -24.28
C PHE A 42 1.35 23.60 -24.21
N PHE A 43 0.66 23.32 -23.11
CA PHE A 43 -0.70 23.79 -22.86
C PHE A 43 -0.82 25.33 -22.80
N ARG A 44 0.25 26.06 -22.46
CA ARG A 44 0.29 27.54 -22.36
C ARG A 44 -0.03 28.27 -23.65
N ALA A 45 0.05 27.57 -24.79
CA ALA A 45 -0.33 28.11 -26.09
C ALA A 45 -1.81 28.51 -26.20
N GLY A 46 -2.67 27.86 -25.40
CA GLY A 46 -4.13 28.08 -25.44
C GLY A 46 -4.81 28.11 -24.07
N TYR A 47 -4.09 27.80 -22.99
CA TYR A 47 -4.67 27.65 -21.65
C TYR A 47 -3.80 28.29 -20.57
N ASP A 48 -4.43 28.93 -19.59
CA ASP A 48 -3.73 29.60 -18.48
C ASP A 48 -3.23 28.64 -17.40
N SER A 49 -3.71 27.40 -17.37
CA SER A 49 -3.28 26.37 -16.42
C SER A 49 -3.39 24.98 -17.04
N PHE A 50 -2.60 24.03 -16.50
CA PHE A 50 -2.70 22.64 -16.93
C PHE A 50 -4.06 22.03 -16.58
N GLU A 51 -4.68 22.48 -15.49
CA GLU A 51 -6.01 22.05 -15.08
C GLU A 51 -7.09 22.47 -16.10
N SER A 52 -7.08 23.72 -16.58
CA SER A 52 -8.06 24.15 -17.58
C SER A 52 -7.88 23.41 -18.90
N TYR A 53 -6.63 23.16 -19.31
CA TYR A 53 -6.32 22.30 -20.45
C TYR A 53 -6.87 20.87 -20.28
N LEU A 54 -6.61 20.23 -19.14
CA LEU A 54 -7.07 18.87 -18.86
C LEU A 54 -8.60 18.75 -18.90
N GLN A 55 -9.28 19.70 -18.27
CA GLN A 55 -10.74 19.70 -18.19
C GLN A 55 -11.39 19.98 -19.55
N ASP A 56 -10.89 20.96 -20.30
CA ASP A 56 -11.47 21.35 -21.59
C ASP A 56 -11.20 20.32 -22.69
N ARG A 57 -9.97 19.77 -22.76
CA ARG A 57 -9.60 18.82 -23.83
C ARG A 57 -10.05 17.38 -23.58
N TRP A 58 -9.99 16.94 -22.32
CA TRP A 58 -10.13 15.52 -21.98
C TRP A 58 -11.24 15.25 -20.96
N GLY A 59 -11.80 16.30 -20.32
CA GLY A 59 -12.73 16.14 -19.20
C GLY A 59 -12.07 15.52 -17.96
N PHE A 60 -10.74 15.59 -17.86
CA PHE A 60 -10.00 15.00 -16.75
C PHE A 60 -9.89 15.99 -15.59
N THR A 61 -10.11 15.47 -14.38
CA THR A 61 -9.73 16.18 -13.16
C THR A 61 -8.22 16.08 -12.93
N PRO A 62 -7.58 17.05 -12.25
CA PRO A 62 -6.14 16.98 -11.94
C PRO A 62 -5.73 15.68 -11.22
N PRO A 63 -6.50 15.13 -10.25
CA PRO A 63 -6.17 13.84 -9.63
C PRO A 63 -6.20 12.66 -10.62
N GLN A 64 -7.10 12.66 -11.61
CA GLN A 64 -7.17 11.61 -12.61
C GLN A 64 -5.95 11.63 -13.53
N ALA A 65 -5.59 12.82 -14.05
CA ALA A 65 -4.40 12.98 -14.87
C ALA A 65 -3.14 12.61 -14.08
N GLY A 66 -3.03 13.08 -12.83
CA GLY A 66 -1.91 12.75 -11.94
C GLY A 66 -1.73 11.25 -11.72
N ARG A 67 -2.82 10.48 -11.55
CA ARG A 67 -2.75 9.01 -11.44
C ARG A 67 -2.22 8.34 -12.71
N LEU A 68 -2.67 8.79 -13.89
CA LEU A 68 -2.18 8.25 -15.17
C LEU A 68 -0.69 8.52 -15.37
N MET A 69 -0.25 9.75 -15.06
CA MET A 69 1.15 10.17 -15.13
C MET A 69 2.02 9.37 -14.18
N GLU A 70 1.63 9.30 -12.89
CA GLU A 70 2.35 8.52 -11.88
C GLU A 70 2.41 7.03 -12.23
N ALA A 71 1.31 6.44 -12.71
CA ALA A 71 1.30 5.05 -13.14
C ALA A 71 2.23 4.80 -14.33
N ALA A 72 2.31 5.74 -15.27
CA ALA A 72 3.23 5.64 -16.40
C ALA A 72 4.70 5.74 -15.97
N ASP A 73 5.01 6.61 -15.00
CA ASP A 73 6.35 6.69 -14.39
C ASP A 73 6.72 5.39 -13.68
N VAL A 74 5.80 4.83 -12.89
CA VAL A 74 5.99 3.52 -12.25
C VAL A 74 6.24 2.43 -13.30
N ALA A 75 5.43 2.38 -14.36
CA ALA A 75 5.61 1.40 -15.42
C ALA A 75 6.98 1.53 -16.11
N LYS A 76 7.49 2.75 -16.29
CA LYS A 76 8.81 3.02 -16.84
C LYS A 76 9.94 2.49 -15.95
N VAL A 77 9.81 2.59 -14.63
CA VAL A 77 10.79 2.04 -13.66
C VAL A 77 10.76 0.50 -13.64
N LEU A 78 9.59 -0.09 -13.87
CA LEU A 78 9.38 -1.54 -13.86
C LEU A 78 9.80 -2.23 -15.16
N ASP A 79 9.82 -1.51 -16.28
CA ASP A 79 10.13 -2.07 -17.60
C ASP A 79 11.50 -2.79 -17.66
N PRO A 80 12.60 -2.25 -17.10
CA PRO A 80 13.88 -2.95 -17.04
C PRO A 80 13.88 -4.19 -16.15
N LEU A 81 12.93 -4.33 -15.22
CA LEU A 81 12.76 -5.51 -14.39
C LEU A 81 11.96 -6.61 -15.11
N GLY A 82 11.50 -6.34 -16.34
CA GLY A 82 10.55 -7.22 -17.03
C GLY A 82 9.24 -7.28 -16.26
N ILE A 83 8.68 -6.14 -15.83
CA ILE A 83 7.34 -6.10 -15.24
C ILE A 83 6.51 -5.09 -16.02
N GLN A 84 5.40 -5.55 -16.61
CA GLN A 84 4.50 -4.69 -17.38
C GLN A 84 3.10 -4.69 -16.75
N PRO A 85 2.73 -3.65 -15.96
CA PRO A 85 1.40 -3.54 -15.41
C PRO A 85 0.35 -3.42 -16.52
N ARG A 86 -0.77 -4.16 -16.37
CA ARG A 86 -1.87 -4.21 -17.34
C ARG A 86 -2.72 -2.94 -17.36
N ASN A 87 -2.81 -2.25 -16.22
CA ASN A 87 -3.61 -1.03 -16.06
C ASN A 87 -3.02 -0.11 -14.97
N GLU A 88 -3.54 1.12 -14.91
CA GLU A 88 -3.15 2.14 -13.92
C GLU A 88 -3.26 1.61 -12.49
N ALA A 89 -4.36 0.91 -12.17
CA ALA A 89 -4.60 0.43 -10.83
C ALA A 89 -3.53 -0.58 -10.38
N GLN A 90 -3.10 -1.48 -11.27
CA GLN A 90 -2.02 -2.41 -11.01
C GLN A 90 -0.69 -1.65 -10.84
N ALA A 91 -0.34 -0.73 -11.76
CA ALA A 91 0.89 0.07 -11.66
C ALA A 91 0.97 0.81 -10.32
N ARG A 92 -0.14 1.37 -9.83
CA ARG A 92 -0.21 2.07 -8.55
C ARG A 92 0.14 1.18 -7.36
N THR A 93 -0.12 -0.13 -7.40
CA THR A 93 0.31 -1.05 -6.34
C THR A 93 1.84 -1.16 -6.22
N PHE A 94 2.56 -0.95 -7.32
CA PHE A 94 4.02 -1.02 -7.37
C PHE A 94 4.72 0.28 -6.98
N LYS A 95 4.00 1.37 -6.73
CA LYS A 95 4.58 2.69 -6.38
C LYS A 95 5.68 2.60 -5.31
N ALA A 96 5.44 1.83 -4.24
CA ALA A 96 6.41 1.66 -3.17
C ALA A 96 7.64 0.84 -3.60
N ALA A 97 7.46 -0.15 -4.46
CA ALA A 97 8.57 -0.93 -5.02
C ALA A 97 9.40 -0.08 -5.99
N ALA A 98 8.74 0.61 -6.92
CA ALA A 98 9.38 1.50 -7.89
C ALA A 98 10.22 2.59 -7.19
N LYS A 99 9.70 3.20 -6.12
CA LYS A 99 10.48 4.16 -5.32
C LYS A 99 11.80 3.57 -4.81
N LEU A 100 11.76 2.35 -4.24
CA LEU A 100 12.97 1.70 -3.75
C LEU A 100 13.94 1.37 -4.88
N VAL A 101 13.43 0.88 -6.02
CA VAL A 101 14.24 0.54 -7.19
C VAL A 101 14.95 1.77 -7.76
N THR A 102 14.29 2.93 -7.84
CA THR A 102 14.91 4.19 -8.28
C THR A 102 16.02 4.67 -7.35
N GLU A 103 15.99 4.29 -6.07
CA GLU A 103 17.03 4.63 -5.09
C GLU A 103 18.22 3.65 -5.13
N LEU A 104 18.15 2.56 -5.89
CA LEU A 104 19.24 1.59 -6.04
C LEU A 104 20.22 2.00 -7.14
N GLU A 105 21.48 1.60 -6.98
CA GLU A 105 22.48 1.70 -8.03
C GLU A 105 22.13 0.80 -9.24
N PRO A 106 22.60 1.11 -10.46
CA PRO A 106 22.27 0.33 -11.66
C PRO A 106 22.64 -1.16 -11.56
N GLU A 107 23.70 -1.49 -10.83
CA GLU A 107 24.09 -2.90 -10.59
C GLU A 107 23.08 -3.62 -9.69
N ASP A 108 22.61 -2.96 -8.64
CA ASP A 108 21.61 -3.50 -7.72
C ASP A 108 20.24 -3.65 -8.37
N GLN A 109 19.87 -2.73 -9.27
CA GLN A 109 18.66 -2.87 -10.09
C GLN A 109 18.72 -4.13 -10.97
N ARG A 110 19.89 -4.49 -11.51
CA ARG A 110 20.07 -5.75 -12.26
C ARG A 110 19.93 -6.97 -11.37
N VAL A 111 20.36 -6.89 -10.11
CA VAL A 111 20.14 -7.98 -9.13
C VAL A 111 18.63 -8.15 -8.89
N VAL A 112 17.88 -7.06 -8.71
CA VAL A 112 16.42 -7.13 -8.59
C VAL A 112 15.78 -7.73 -9.86
N ALA A 113 16.20 -7.31 -11.05
CA ALA A 113 15.69 -7.87 -12.30
C ALA A 113 15.94 -9.39 -12.40
N ARG A 114 17.14 -9.84 -12.02
CA ARG A 114 17.49 -11.27 -12.00
C ARG A 114 16.66 -12.06 -10.98
N LEU A 115 16.37 -11.48 -9.81
CA LEU A 115 15.49 -12.11 -8.82
C LEU A 115 14.06 -12.23 -9.33
N VAL A 116 13.56 -11.20 -10.02
CA VAL A 116 12.24 -11.21 -10.67
C VAL A 116 12.19 -12.29 -11.74
N GLU A 117 13.17 -12.34 -12.63
CA GLU A 117 13.28 -13.38 -13.66
C GLU A 117 13.32 -14.80 -13.06
N GLY A 118 14.04 -14.98 -11.95
CA GLY A 118 14.14 -16.28 -11.27
C GLY A 118 12.85 -16.79 -10.63
N VAL A 119 11.87 -15.92 -10.36
CA VAL A 119 10.55 -16.32 -9.82
C VAL A 119 9.45 -16.34 -10.88
N MET A 120 9.69 -15.74 -12.05
CA MET A 120 8.74 -15.77 -13.14
C MET A 120 8.71 -17.18 -13.76
N PRO A 121 7.53 -17.79 -13.93
CA PRO A 121 7.44 -19.08 -14.60
C PRO A 121 7.94 -18.93 -16.05
N PRO A 122 8.64 -19.94 -16.61
CA PRO A 122 8.96 -19.95 -18.03
C PRO A 122 7.65 -19.83 -18.81
N GLN A 123 7.61 -18.93 -19.80
CA GLN A 123 6.45 -18.80 -20.67
C GLN A 123 6.24 -20.14 -21.40
N ALA A 124 5.20 -20.89 -21.00
CA ALA A 124 4.78 -22.06 -21.74
C ALA A 124 4.19 -21.58 -23.08
N GLU A 125 4.57 -22.19 -24.20
CA GLU A 125 3.95 -21.92 -25.49
C GLU A 125 2.43 -22.12 -25.39
N GLY A 126 1.65 -21.04 -25.55
CA GLY A 126 0.19 -21.06 -25.47
C GLY A 126 -0.42 -20.68 -24.12
N ASP A 127 0.37 -20.29 -23.12
CA ASP A 127 -0.14 -19.68 -21.88
C ASP A 127 -0.25 -18.15 -22.05
N ASP A 128 -1.49 -17.68 -22.20
CA ASP A 128 -1.82 -16.24 -22.25
C ASP A 128 -1.77 -15.57 -20.86
N SER A 129 -1.43 -16.31 -19.80
CA SER A 129 -1.24 -15.74 -18.46
C SER A 129 -0.14 -14.69 -18.52
N PRO A 130 -0.45 -13.41 -18.24
CA PRO A 130 0.54 -12.37 -18.39
C PRO A 130 1.72 -12.67 -17.45
N PRO A 131 2.97 -12.59 -17.94
CA PRO A 131 4.18 -12.99 -17.20
C PRO A 131 4.35 -12.26 -15.86
N TRP A 132 3.59 -11.18 -15.66
CA TRP A 132 3.75 -10.14 -14.65
C TRP A 132 2.81 -10.27 -13.44
N ASP A 133 2.25 -11.44 -13.13
CA ASP A 133 1.38 -11.62 -11.94
C ASP A 133 2.15 -11.76 -10.61
N LEU A 134 3.33 -11.12 -10.54
CA LEU A 134 4.11 -11.04 -9.32
C LEU A 134 3.51 -9.96 -8.41
N PRO A 135 3.17 -10.27 -7.14
CA PRO A 135 2.64 -9.26 -6.23
C PRO A 135 3.63 -8.12 -6.02
N ALA A 136 3.15 -6.87 -6.08
CA ALA A 136 3.98 -5.68 -5.84
C ALA A 136 4.72 -5.70 -4.49
N ALA A 137 4.16 -6.41 -3.50
CA ALA A 137 4.81 -6.63 -2.21
C ALA A 137 6.10 -7.44 -2.33
N GLU A 138 6.18 -8.43 -3.21
CA GLU A 138 7.36 -9.29 -3.39
C GLU A 138 8.50 -8.51 -4.07
N VAL A 139 8.19 -7.72 -5.10
CA VAL A 139 9.19 -6.82 -5.72
C VAL A 139 9.71 -5.80 -4.72
N ARG A 140 8.84 -5.26 -3.86
CA ARG A 140 9.25 -4.38 -2.75
C ARG A 140 10.16 -5.10 -1.75
N ILE A 141 9.90 -6.38 -1.46
CA ILE A 141 10.77 -7.20 -0.60
C ILE A 141 12.14 -7.37 -1.25
N MET A 142 12.19 -7.75 -2.54
CA MET A 142 13.43 -7.89 -3.31
C MET A 142 14.27 -6.61 -3.25
N ALA A 143 13.68 -5.47 -3.64
CA ALA A 143 14.37 -4.18 -3.62
C ALA A 143 14.81 -3.78 -2.20
N SER A 144 14.00 -4.06 -1.18
CA SER A 144 14.37 -3.77 0.22
C SER A 144 15.50 -4.65 0.75
N VAL A 145 15.61 -5.90 0.29
CA VAL A 145 16.70 -6.80 0.69
C VAL A 145 18.00 -6.37 0.03
N VAL A 146 17.97 -6.13 -1.29
CA VAL A 146 19.13 -5.63 -2.04
C VAL A 146 19.64 -4.32 -1.42
N LYS A 147 18.74 -3.36 -1.15
CA LYS A 147 19.11 -2.09 -0.50
C LYS A 147 19.76 -2.26 0.88
N ARG A 148 19.38 -3.29 1.64
CA ARG A 148 19.88 -3.52 3.00
C ARG A 148 21.21 -4.28 2.99
N LEU A 149 21.40 -5.20 2.06
CA LEU A 149 22.60 -6.02 1.93
C LEU A 149 23.63 -5.31 1.06
N ASP A 150 24.01 -4.11 1.47
CA ASP A 150 25.10 -3.35 0.87
C ASP A 150 26.47 -4.02 1.13
N ALA A 151 27.54 -3.45 0.60
CA ALA A 151 28.89 -4.03 0.70
C ALA A 151 29.39 -4.18 2.16
N ASP A 152 28.92 -3.37 3.08
CA ASP A 152 29.35 -3.36 4.48
C ASP A 152 28.49 -4.28 5.38
N ALA A 153 27.36 -4.77 4.86
CA ALA A 153 26.48 -5.68 5.57
C ALA A 153 27.23 -6.96 6.00
N THR A 154 27.13 -7.30 7.28
CA THR A 154 27.65 -8.58 7.81
C THR A 154 26.67 -9.70 7.49
N VAL A 155 27.14 -10.72 6.78
CA VAL A 155 26.34 -11.86 6.32
C VAL A 155 27.07 -13.18 6.59
N TYR A 156 26.34 -14.29 6.52
CA TYR A 156 26.95 -15.62 6.59
C TYR A 156 27.36 -16.08 5.19
N HIS A 157 28.60 -16.51 5.05
CA HIS A 157 29.12 -17.08 3.82
C HIS A 157 28.30 -18.33 3.44
N PRO A 158 27.83 -18.47 2.18
CA PRO A 158 26.88 -19.51 1.79
C PRO A 158 27.44 -20.93 1.95
N GLU A 159 28.73 -21.15 1.69
CA GLU A 159 29.35 -22.48 1.78
C GLU A 159 29.81 -22.88 3.20
N ASN A 160 30.45 -21.97 3.94
CA ASN A 160 31.15 -22.31 5.19
C ASN A 160 30.48 -21.72 6.45
N GLY A 161 29.44 -20.90 6.31
CA GLY A 161 28.65 -20.36 7.41
C GLY A 161 29.40 -19.37 8.32
N ARG A 162 30.57 -18.85 7.92
CA ARG A 162 31.28 -17.82 8.70
C ARG A 162 30.69 -16.44 8.45
N GLU A 163 30.74 -15.59 9.47
CA GLU A 163 30.41 -14.17 9.31
C GLU A 163 31.48 -13.46 8.47
N VAL A 164 31.04 -12.80 7.40
CA VAL A 164 31.88 -12.06 6.45
C VAL A 164 31.15 -10.78 6.02
N ALA A 165 31.89 -9.76 5.59
CA ALA A 165 31.29 -8.60 4.96
C ALA A 165 30.83 -8.93 3.54
N MET A 166 29.64 -8.47 3.15
CA MET A 166 29.01 -8.77 1.86
C MET A 166 29.91 -8.42 0.67
N GLY A 167 30.67 -7.33 0.76
CA GLY A 167 31.61 -6.89 -0.28
C GLY A 167 32.80 -7.83 -0.51
N THR A 168 33.07 -8.76 0.42
CA THR A 168 34.15 -9.77 0.29
C THR A 168 33.72 -11.01 -0.50
N LEU A 169 32.41 -11.20 -0.69
CA LEU A 169 31.85 -12.33 -1.42
C LEU A 169 31.94 -12.12 -2.94
N SER A 170 32.11 -13.21 -3.68
CA SER A 170 32.02 -13.20 -5.14
C SER A 170 30.61 -12.83 -5.62
N GLY A 171 30.47 -12.46 -6.89
CA GLY A 171 29.15 -12.14 -7.49
C GLY A 171 28.10 -13.26 -7.30
N PRO A 172 28.42 -14.53 -7.59
CA PRO A 172 27.52 -15.65 -7.34
C PRO A 172 27.16 -15.83 -5.85
N GLU A 173 28.12 -15.73 -4.95
CA GLU A 173 27.87 -15.87 -3.50
C GLU A 173 26.99 -14.75 -2.97
N ARG A 174 27.24 -13.50 -3.38
CA ARG A 174 26.38 -12.35 -3.05
C ARG A 174 24.94 -12.59 -3.51
N TYR A 175 24.78 -13.07 -4.74
CA TYR A 175 23.45 -13.37 -5.28
C TYR A 175 22.73 -14.45 -4.47
N GLU A 176 23.40 -15.55 -4.11
CA GLU A 176 22.81 -16.61 -3.29
C GLU A 176 22.40 -16.12 -1.90
N VAL A 177 23.23 -15.28 -1.25
CA VAL A 177 22.90 -14.68 0.04
C VAL A 177 21.67 -13.78 -0.09
N ILE A 178 21.61 -12.90 -1.09
CA ILE A 178 20.46 -12.03 -1.35
C ILE A 178 19.20 -12.86 -1.62
N ARG A 179 19.27 -13.84 -2.53
CA ARG A 179 18.16 -14.72 -2.89
C ARG A 179 17.59 -15.42 -1.66
N THR A 180 18.45 -15.99 -0.81
CA THR A 180 18.04 -16.65 0.44
C THR A 180 17.28 -15.70 1.37
N HIS A 181 17.75 -14.45 1.53
CA HIS A 181 17.07 -13.45 2.36
C HIS A 181 15.72 -13.02 1.75
N VAL A 182 15.63 -12.90 0.43
CA VAL A 182 14.37 -12.63 -0.27
C VAL A 182 13.38 -13.76 -0.02
N ASP A 183 13.79 -15.01 -0.23
CA ASP A 183 12.92 -16.19 -0.07
C ASP A 183 12.35 -16.26 1.36
N GLN A 184 13.21 -16.09 2.37
CA GLN A 184 12.78 -16.06 3.78
C GLN A 184 11.78 -14.93 4.06
N LYS A 185 12.05 -13.72 3.56
CA LYS A 185 11.15 -12.57 3.77
C LYS A 185 9.83 -12.72 3.03
N THR A 186 9.85 -13.28 1.83
CA THR A 186 8.67 -13.56 1.02
C THR A 186 7.81 -14.64 1.67
N GLN A 187 8.42 -15.73 2.15
CA GLN A 187 7.69 -16.77 2.89
C GLN A 187 7.02 -16.21 4.15
N ALA A 188 7.78 -15.49 4.98
CA ALA A 188 7.22 -14.85 6.19
C ALA A 188 6.09 -13.86 5.85
N TYR A 189 6.18 -13.16 4.72
CA TYR A 189 5.09 -12.29 4.25
C TYR A 189 3.84 -13.08 3.87
N ARG A 190 3.98 -14.17 3.12
CA ARG A 190 2.88 -15.04 2.69
C ARG A 190 2.20 -15.70 3.89
N GLU A 191 2.97 -16.30 4.80
CA GLU A 191 2.45 -16.88 6.06
C GLU A 191 1.66 -15.85 6.88
N LYS A 192 2.14 -14.60 6.95
CA LYS A 192 1.41 -13.53 7.63
C LYS A 192 0.10 -13.16 6.92
N GLN A 193 0.06 -13.17 5.58
CA GLN A 193 -1.19 -12.94 4.85
C GLN A 193 -2.17 -14.09 5.05
N GLU A 194 -1.71 -15.33 5.01
CA GLU A 194 -2.54 -16.52 5.24
C GLU A 194 -3.09 -16.54 6.67
N ALA A 195 -2.26 -16.28 7.68
CA ALA A 195 -2.70 -16.15 9.06
C ALA A 195 -3.74 -15.04 9.23
N LYS A 196 -3.59 -13.92 8.51
CA LYS A 196 -4.58 -12.83 8.52
C LYS A 196 -5.88 -13.21 7.80
N ALA A 197 -5.81 -13.97 6.71
CA ALA A 197 -6.98 -14.43 5.98
C ALA A 197 -7.77 -15.50 6.75
N ASN A 198 -7.06 -16.37 7.48
CA ASN A 198 -7.63 -17.43 8.32
C ASN A 198 -7.96 -16.97 9.74
N ALA A 199 -7.55 -15.76 10.14
CA ALA A 199 -7.94 -15.20 11.43
C ALA A 199 -9.47 -15.09 11.49
N PRO A 200 -10.11 -15.56 12.57
CA PRO A 200 -11.54 -15.38 12.73
C PRO A 200 -11.86 -13.90 12.57
N GLN A 201 -12.84 -13.57 11.73
CA GLN A 201 -13.34 -12.20 11.66
C GLN A 201 -13.72 -11.82 13.07
N ALA A 202 -13.02 -10.83 13.62
CA ALA A 202 -13.36 -10.30 14.93
C ALA A 202 -14.85 -9.96 14.87
N GLU A 203 -15.64 -10.64 15.70
CA GLU A 203 -17.07 -10.43 15.76
C GLU A 203 -17.25 -8.94 15.99
N ASN A 204 -17.71 -8.22 14.96
CA ASN A 204 -17.99 -6.80 15.05
C ASN A 204 -19.28 -6.68 15.84
N VAL A 205 -19.20 -7.00 17.14
CA VAL A 205 -20.25 -6.73 18.09
C VAL A 205 -20.51 -5.24 17.97
N ASN A 206 -21.67 -4.91 17.39
CA ASN A 206 -22.18 -3.56 17.48
C ASN A 206 -22.48 -3.33 18.95
N TRP A 207 -21.50 -2.77 19.65
CA TRP A 207 -21.55 -2.56 21.08
C TRP A 207 -22.74 -1.68 21.48
N GLY A 208 -23.23 -0.83 20.58
CA GLY A 208 -24.48 -0.09 20.76
C GLY A 208 -25.70 -1.01 20.80
N ASP A 209 -25.85 -1.88 19.78
CA ASP A 209 -26.93 -2.88 19.75
C ASP A 209 -26.83 -3.85 20.93
N TRP A 210 -25.62 -4.24 21.30
CA TRP A 210 -25.40 -5.11 22.45
C TRP A 210 -25.88 -4.45 23.75
N ILE A 211 -25.53 -3.18 24.00
CA ILE A 211 -26.00 -2.45 25.20
C ILE A 211 -27.53 -2.41 25.23
N LEU A 212 -28.17 -2.07 24.11
CA LEU A 212 -29.63 -1.96 24.03
C LEU A 212 -30.32 -3.32 24.26
N ASN A 213 -29.81 -4.38 23.63
CA ASN A 213 -30.34 -5.73 23.78
C ASN A 213 -30.13 -6.27 25.20
N TYR A 214 -28.95 -6.06 25.77
CA TYR A 214 -28.65 -6.45 27.14
C TYR A 214 -29.59 -5.73 28.13
N ALA A 215 -29.77 -4.42 27.94
CA ALA A 215 -30.67 -3.60 28.75
C ALA A 215 -32.12 -4.12 28.71
N ALA A 216 -32.61 -4.43 27.51
CA ALA A 216 -33.98 -4.92 27.32
C ALA A 216 -34.22 -6.31 27.92
N GLN A 217 -33.19 -7.17 27.96
CA GLN A 217 -33.33 -8.57 28.35
C GLN A 217 -32.98 -8.83 29.83
N ASN A 218 -32.08 -8.04 30.42
CA ASN A 218 -31.43 -8.39 31.70
C ASN A 218 -31.59 -7.33 32.80
N LEU A 219 -32.06 -6.12 32.48
CA LEU A 219 -32.28 -5.11 33.52
C LEU A 219 -33.67 -5.26 34.14
N GLY A 220 -33.70 -5.35 35.46
CA GLY A 220 -34.93 -5.34 36.26
C GLY A 220 -35.53 -3.93 36.40
N PRO A 221 -36.76 -3.82 36.96
CA PRO A 221 -37.41 -2.54 37.18
C PRO A 221 -36.54 -1.58 38.01
N GLY A 222 -36.25 -0.41 37.46
CA GLY A 222 -35.43 0.61 38.13
C GLY A 222 -33.92 0.45 37.96
N GLN A 223 -33.43 -0.63 37.33
CA GLN A 223 -32.02 -0.78 37.01
C GLN A 223 -31.66 -0.03 35.72
N ARG A 224 -30.40 0.44 35.61
CA ARG A 224 -29.89 1.10 34.41
C ARG A 224 -28.44 0.69 34.14
N LEU A 225 -28.07 0.73 32.86
CA LEU A 225 -26.69 0.57 32.42
C LEU A 225 -26.08 1.96 32.19
N GLU A 226 -24.93 2.22 32.80
CA GLU A 226 -24.19 3.47 32.70
C GLU A 226 -22.85 3.27 32.01
N LEU A 227 -22.51 4.19 31.11
CA LEU A 227 -21.15 4.39 30.60
C LEU A 227 -20.61 5.66 31.23
N VAL A 228 -19.60 5.52 32.08
CA VAL A 228 -19.04 6.63 32.86
C VAL A 228 -17.61 6.86 32.41
N VAL A 229 -17.27 8.14 32.20
CA VAL A 229 -15.91 8.57 31.85
C VAL A 229 -15.36 9.41 32.99
N GLU A 230 -14.26 8.96 33.58
CA GLU A 230 -13.64 9.59 34.75
C GLU A 230 -12.15 9.83 34.49
N PRO A 231 -11.54 10.87 35.08
CA PRO A 231 -10.09 11.06 35.04
C PRO A 231 -9.38 9.89 35.73
N ASP A 232 -8.32 9.37 35.14
CA ASP A 232 -7.57 8.23 35.69
C ASP A 232 -6.43 8.62 36.64
N GLY A 233 -6.28 9.93 36.90
CA GLY A 233 -5.24 10.49 37.77
C GLY A 233 -3.87 10.68 37.09
N SER A 234 -3.69 10.17 35.86
CA SER A 234 -2.46 10.35 35.06
C SER A 234 -2.54 11.52 34.08
N GLY A 235 -3.69 12.19 34.00
CA GLY A 235 -4.00 13.21 32.99
C GLY A 235 -4.76 12.65 31.78
N ALA A 236 -5.06 11.36 31.76
CA ALA A 236 -5.94 10.72 30.78
C ALA A 236 -7.33 10.42 31.38
N SER A 237 -8.26 10.03 30.52
CA SER A 237 -9.62 9.63 30.91
C SER A 237 -9.81 8.13 30.72
N ARG A 238 -10.55 7.51 31.63
CA ARG A 238 -10.92 6.10 31.61
C ARG A 238 -12.44 5.98 31.55
N ALA A 239 -12.92 5.17 30.61
CA ALA A 239 -14.31 4.77 30.51
C ALA A 239 -14.56 3.47 31.27
N VAL A 240 -15.69 3.38 31.98
CA VAL A 240 -16.16 2.17 32.67
C VAL A 240 -17.64 1.98 32.35
N ALA A 241 -18.03 0.76 31.99
CA ALA A 241 -19.43 0.38 31.82
C ALA A 241 -19.89 -0.39 33.05
N ARG A 242 -21.06 -0.04 33.60
CA ARG A 242 -21.61 -0.64 34.82
C ARG A 242 -23.13 -0.76 34.78
N VAL A 243 -23.67 -1.76 35.44
CA VAL A 243 -25.09 -1.90 35.76
C VAL A 243 -25.31 -1.40 37.18
N VAL A 244 -26.29 -0.53 37.37
CA VAL A 244 -26.59 0.06 38.68
C VAL A 244 -28.08 -0.02 38.99
N ASP A 245 -28.40 -0.13 40.27
CA ASP A 245 -29.75 0.12 40.78
C ASP A 245 -30.02 1.64 40.74
N GLY A 246 -31.07 2.05 40.03
CA GLY A 246 -31.38 3.46 39.83
C GLY A 246 -31.98 4.16 41.06
N ASN A 247 -32.41 3.41 42.08
CA ASN A 247 -32.97 3.96 43.31
C ASN A 247 -31.91 4.10 44.41
N THR A 248 -31.01 3.12 44.54
CA THR A 248 -29.97 3.11 45.58
C THR A 248 -28.62 3.62 45.10
N GLY A 249 -28.38 3.61 43.78
CA GLY A 249 -27.08 3.90 43.19
C GLY A 249 -26.05 2.78 43.36
N GLU A 250 -26.47 1.61 43.87
CA GLU A 250 -25.60 0.45 44.05
C GLU A 250 -25.15 -0.11 42.71
N VAL A 251 -23.85 -0.41 42.59
CA VAL A 251 -23.27 -1.03 41.39
C VAL A 251 -23.45 -2.54 41.46
N LEU A 252 -24.29 -3.07 40.56
CA LEU A 252 -24.66 -4.48 40.51
C LEU A 252 -23.66 -5.30 39.67
N ALA A 253 -23.07 -4.70 38.64
CA ALA A 253 -21.99 -5.29 37.85
C ALA A 253 -21.14 -4.18 37.19
N ALA A 254 -19.84 -4.39 37.01
CA ALA A 254 -18.97 -3.42 36.34
C ALA A 254 -17.84 -4.10 35.57
N GLY A 255 -17.64 -3.70 34.32
CA GLY A 255 -16.51 -4.15 33.52
C GLY A 255 -15.21 -3.43 33.88
N GLN A 256 -14.07 -4.01 33.51
CA GLN A 256 -12.78 -3.32 33.61
C GLN A 256 -12.79 -2.01 32.82
N GLY A 257 -12.12 -0.97 33.33
CA GLY A 257 -12.04 0.29 32.63
C GLY A 257 -11.13 0.26 31.41
N ALA A 258 -11.41 1.15 30.45
CA ALA A 258 -10.73 1.21 29.18
C ALA A 258 -10.58 2.63 28.64
N VAL A 259 -9.67 2.81 27.70
CA VAL A 259 -9.40 4.10 27.04
C VAL A 259 -10.50 4.48 26.02
N THR A 260 -11.41 3.57 25.68
CA THR A 260 -12.51 3.81 24.72
C THR A 260 -13.84 3.29 25.28
N LEU A 261 -14.94 3.99 24.95
CA LEU A 261 -16.30 3.60 25.34
C LEU A 261 -16.66 2.20 24.84
N LYS A 262 -16.31 1.88 23.58
CA LYS A 262 -16.51 0.55 22.99
C LYS A 262 -15.86 -0.55 23.83
N LYS A 263 -14.59 -0.37 24.22
CA LYS A 263 -13.88 -1.38 25.01
C LYS A 263 -14.44 -1.50 26.43
N ALA A 264 -14.87 -0.40 27.04
CA ALA A 264 -15.55 -0.43 28.33
C ALA A 264 -16.87 -1.23 28.27
N ALA A 265 -17.69 -1.01 27.24
CA ALA A 265 -18.91 -1.78 27.00
C ALA A 265 -18.64 -3.28 26.80
N LEU A 266 -17.62 -3.63 25.99
CA LEU A 266 -17.23 -5.01 25.76
C LEU A 266 -16.67 -5.69 27.03
N ASN A 267 -15.97 -4.94 27.88
CA ASN A 267 -15.48 -5.46 29.16
C ASN A 267 -16.65 -5.79 30.11
N LEU A 268 -17.70 -4.95 30.16
CA LEU A 268 -18.92 -5.29 30.90
C LEU A 268 -19.62 -6.50 30.25
N ALA A 269 -19.66 -6.57 28.92
CA ALA A 269 -20.24 -7.71 28.21
C ALA A 269 -19.55 -9.04 28.54
N ALA A 270 -18.23 -9.01 28.73
CA ALA A 270 -17.47 -10.17 29.18
C ALA A 270 -17.78 -10.51 30.65
N GLU A 271 -17.85 -9.50 31.52
CA GLU A 271 -18.14 -9.66 32.96
C GLU A 271 -19.52 -10.29 33.21
N VAL A 272 -20.55 -9.85 32.49
CA VAL A 272 -21.93 -10.33 32.70
C VAL A 272 -22.25 -11.64 31.96
N ARG A 273 -21.33 -12.12 31.10
CA ARG A 273 -21.42 -13.43 30.44
C ARG A 273 -20.68 -14.54 31.21
N GLY A 274 -19.75 -14.17 32.08
CA GLY A 274 -19.00 -15.08 32.96
C GLY A 274 -19.77 -15.43 34.21
#